data_AF-A0A645HHU6-F1
#
_entry.id   AF-A0A645HHU6-F1
#
_cell.length_a   1.000
_cell.length_b   1.000
_cell.length_c   1.000
_cell.angle_alpha   90.00
_cell.angle_beta   90.00
_cell.angle_gamma   90.00
#
_symmetry.space_group_name_H-M   'P 1'
#
loop_
_entity.id
_entity.type
_entity.pdbx_description
1 polymer ?
#
loop_
_entity_poly.entity_id
_entity_poly.type
_entity_poly.pdbx_seq_one_letter_code
_entity_poly.pdbx_strand_id
1 'polypeptide(L)'
;MIEKSVVKIYNLDFPQDMPDFGEGLIRSALNFAANRGAYIGKCFCTNATTILERMRFEKGGDCYTGDIPTLLGGTCCNCPIN
;
A
#
# COMPACT_ATOMS: atom_id res chain seq x y z
N MET A 1 8.92 -22.82 -4.71
CA MET A 1 8.73 -21.57 -3.94
C MET A 1 7.54 -20.84 -4.53
N ILE A 2 6.48 -20.68 -3.74
CA ILE A 2 5.18 -20.24 -4.26
C ILE A 2 5.17 -18.70 -4.28
N GLU A 3 5.33 -18.10 -5.45
CA GLU A 3 5.09 -16.67 -5.74
C GLU A 3 3.61 -16.25 -5.52
N LYS A 4 2.72 -17.17 -5.14
CA LYS A 4 1.25 -16.98 -5.17
C LYS A 4 0.67 -16.04 -4.11
N SER A 5 1.50 -15.33 -3.34
CA SER A 5 1.03 -14.46 -2.24
C SER A 5 1.47 -13.01 -2.38
N VAL A 6 1.79 -12.54 -3.60
CA VAL A 6 2.27 -11.16 -3.84
C VAL A 6 1.39 -10.43 -4.86
N VAL A 7 1.02 -9.19 -4.56
CA VAL A 7 0.44 -8.24 -5.52
C VAL A 7 1.47 -7.18 -5.89
N LYS A 8 1.49 -6.78 -7.17
CA LYS A 8 2.39 -5.76 -7.70
C LYS A 8 1.56 -4.62 -8.28
N ILE A 9 1.82 -3.39 -7.81
CA ILE A 9 1.22 -2.14 -8.29
C ILE A 9 2.29 -1.42 -9.12
N TYR A 10 2.07 -1.39 -10.44
CA TYR A 10 3.04 -0.83 -11.40
C TYR A 10 2.78 0.61 -11.80
N ASN A 11 1.52 1.02 -11.77
CA ASN A 11 1.13 2.38 -12.10
C ASN A 11 -0.02 2.81 -11.20
N LEU A 12 -0.02 4.07 -10.81
CA LEU A 12 -1.05 4.71 -10.02
C LEU A 12 -1.24 6.11 -10.56
N ASP A 13 -2.38 6.37 -11.17
CA ASP A 13 -2.71 7.68 -11.72
C ASP A 13 -3.76 8.36 -10.85
N PHE A 14 -3.44 9.55 -10.36
CA PHE A 14 -4.32 10.34 -9.50
C PHE A 14 -3.85 11.80 -9.46
N PRO A 15 -4.79 12.75 -9.23
CA PRO A 15 -4.45 14.15 -8.98
C PRO A 15 -3.54 14.27 -7.75
N GLN A 16 -2.35 14.88 -7.92
CA GLN A 16 -1.33 14.96 -6.86
C GLN A 16 -1.73 15.88 -5.70
N ASP A 17 -2.73 16.74 -5.91
CA ASP A 17 -3.40 17.57 -4.90
C ASP A 17 -4.43 16.78 -4.05
N MET A 18 -4.69 15.51 -4.38
CA MET A 18 -5.62 14.63 -3.65
C MET A 18 -4.93 13.36 -3.15
N PRO A 19 -4.00 13.46 -2.18
CA PRO A 19 -3.22 12.32 -1.69
C PRO A 19 -4.09 11.21 -1.06
N ASP A 20 -5.22 11.57 -0.45
CA ASP A 20 -6.14 10.60 0.16
C ASP A 20 -6.87 9.77 -0.90
N PHE A 21 -7.07 10.32 -2.11
CA PHE A 21 -7.59 9.56 -3.24
C PHE A 21 -6.58 8.50 -3.70
N GLY A 22 -5.30 8.87 -3.80
CA GLY A 22 -4.21 7.94 -4.10
C GLY A 22 -4.10 6.82 -3.06
N GLU A 23 -4.20 7.14 -1.76
CA GLU A 23 -4.24 6.13 -0.70
C GLU A 23 -5.46 5.19 -0.85
N GLY A 24 -6.64 5.76 -1.15
CA GLY A 24 -7.86 4.98 -1.38
C GLY A 24 -7.67 3.95 -2.49
N LEU A 25 -7.09 4.36 -3.62
CA LEU A 25 -6.79 3.46 -4.74
C LEU A 25 -5.84 2.32 -4.34
N ILE A 26 -4.77 2.63 -3.61
CA ILE A 26 -3.82 1.61 -3.11
C ILE A 26 -4.56 0.64 -2.17
N ARG A 27 -5.34 1.14 -1.20
CA ARG A 27 -6.11 0.30 -0.28
C ARG A 27 -7.12 -0.58 -1.01
N SER A 28 -7.81 -0.06 -2.02
CA SER A 28 -8.74 -0.85 -2.84
C SER A 28 -8.02 -1.97 -3.58
N ALA A 29 -6.87 -1.69 -4.18
CA ALA A 29 -6.06 -2.69 -4.86
C ALA A 29 -5.55 -3.78 -3.90
N LEU A 30 -5.07 -3.39 -2.72
CA LEU A 30 -4.62 -4.31 -1.69
C LEU A 30 -5.77 -5.19 -1.15
N ASN A 31 -6.94 -4.62 -0.88
CA ASN A 31 -8.13 -5.38 -0.47
C ASN A 31 -8.55 -6.40 -1.53
N PHE A 32 -8.59 -5.99 -2.80
CA PHE A 32 -8.92 -6.87 -3.92
C PHE A 32 -7.94 -8.05 -4.02
N ALA A 33 -6.65 -7.79 -3.78
CA ALA A 33 -5.61 -8.81 -3.80
C ALA A 33 -5.65 -9.72 -2.56
N ALA A 34 -5.89 -9.16 -1.37
CA ALA A 34 -6.06 -9.92 -0.13
C ALA A 34 -7.17 -10.96 -0.25
N ASN A 35 -8.31 -10.57 -0.83
CA ASN A 35 -9.43 -11.46 -1.12
C ASN A 35 -9.10 -12.60 -2.10
N ARG A 36 -7.94 -12.53 -2.78
CA ARG A 36 -7.43 -13.56 -3.69
C ARG A 36 -6.22 -14.32 -3.12
N GLY A 37 -5.91 -14.14 -1.84
CA GLY A 37 -4.83 -14.83 -1.15
C GLY A 37 -3.46 -14.15 -1.27
N ALA A 38 -3.40 -12.89 -1.73
CA ALA A 38 -2.18 -12.11 -1.61
C ALA A 38 -1.95 -11.69 -0.16
N TYR A 39 -0.69 -11.71 0.26
CA TYR A 39 -0.26 -11.35 1.62
C TYR A 39 0.80 -10.25 1.62
N ILE A 40 1.51 -10.06 0.51
CA ILE A 40 2.54 -9.03 0.34
C ILE A 40 2.14 -8.08 -0.79
N GLY A 41 2.18 -6.78 -0.51
CA GLY A 41 2.04 -5.72 -1.50
C GLY A 41 3.41 -5.21 -1.94
N LYS A 42 3.62 -5.06 -3.25
CA LYS A 42 4.77 -4.36 -3.83
C LYS A 42 4.30 -3.21 -4.71
N CYS A 43 4.84 -2.02 -4.50
CA CYS A 43 4.53 -0.83 -5.28
C CYS A 43 5.79 -0.29 -5.96
N PHE A 44 5.71 -0.06 -7.26
CA PHE A 44 6.78 0.49 -8.09
C PHE A 44 6.48 1.94 -8.53
N CYS A 45 5.42 2.55 -7.98
CA CYS A 45 4.95 3.87 -8.36
C CYS A 45 5.75 4.95 -7.63
N THR A 46 6.52 5.74 -8.37
CA THR A 46 7.38 6.81 -7.80
C THR A 46 6.59 8.04 -7.38
N ASN A 47 5.46 8.32 -8.03
CA ASN A 47 4.58 9.46 -7.76
C ASN A 47 3.80 9.33 -6.44
N ALA A 48 3.76 8.15 -5.83
CA ALA A 48 3.02 7.88 -4.60
C ALA A 48 3.91 7.78 -3.35
N THR A 49 5.18 8.21 -3.43
CA THR A 49 6.19 7.99 -2.37
C THR A 49 5.70 8.39 -0.97
N THR A 50 5.18 9.63 -0.81
CA THR A 50 4.68 10.12 0.48
C THR A 50 3.51 9.29 1.02
N ILE A 51 2.65 8.80 0.13
CA ILE A 51 1.50 7.96 0.50
C ILE A 51 1.98 6.58 0.94
N LEU A 52 2.92 5.99 0.19
CA LEU A 52 3.49 4.68 0.49
C LEU A 52 4.21 4.68 1.84
N GLU A 53 4.97 5.75 2.13
CA GLU A 53 5.62 5.94 3.43
C GLU A 53 4.60 6.13 4.56
N ARG A 54 3.53 6.93 4.34
CA ARG A 54 2.40 7.09 5.29
C ARG A 54 1.72 5.75 5.59
N MET A 55 1.56 4.91 4.58
CA MET A 55 1.00 3.56 4.69
C MET A 55 1.98 2.53 5.26
N ARG A 56 3.22 2.94 5.62
CA ARG A 56 4.29 2.08 6.15
C ARG A 56 4.76 0.99 5.19
N PHE A 57 4.72 1.25 3.89
CA PHE A 57 5.54 0.44 2.99
C PHE A 57 7.03 0.68 3.28
N GLU A 58 7.78 -0.41 3.30
CA GLU A 58 9.23 -0.39 3.44
C GLU A 58 9.88 -0.25 2.07
N LYS A 59 10.76 0.74 1.91
CA LYS A 59 11.53 0.91 0.68
C LYS A 59 12.62 -0.16 0.59
N GLY A 60 12.60 -0.99 -0.44
CA GLY A 60 13.57 -2.05 -0.69
C GLY A 60 13.94 -2.17 -2.16
N GLY A 61 15.19 -1.81 -2.50
CA GLY A 61 15.65 -1.75 -3.89
C GLY A 61 14.82 -0.75 -4.71
N ASP A 62 14.27 -1.22 -5.82
CA ASP A 62 13.48 -0.41 -6.76
C ASP A 62 11.99 -0.32 -6.42
N CYS A 63 11.55 -0.85 -5.27
CA CYS A 63 10.13 -0.90 -4.92
C CYS A 63 9.86 -0.69 -3.43
N TYR A 64 8.61 -0.38 -3.13
CA TYR A 64 8.05 -0.31 -1.79
C TYR A 64 7.34 -1.63 -1.51
N THR A 65 7.65 -2.30 -0.40
CA THR A 65 7.08 -3.60 -0.02
C THR A 65 6.44 -3.52 1.36
N GLY A 66 5.35 -4.24 1.60
CA GLY A 66 4.77 -4.38 2.93
C GLY A 66 3.79 -5.55 3.00
N ASP A 67 3.47 -6.01 4.20
CA ASP A 67 2.45 -7.03 4.41
C ASP A 67 1.05 -6.40 4.36
N ILE A 68 0.17 -6.99 3.55
CA ILE A 68 -1.17 -6.44 3.30
C ILE A 68 -1.98 -6.26 4.59
N PRO A 69 -1.96 -7.19 5.56
CA PRO A 69 -2.66 -6.99 6.84
C PRO A 69 -2.22 -5.73 7.59
N THR A 70 -0.92 -5.45 7.69
CA THR A 70 -0.41 -4.24 8.36
C THR A 70 -0.72 -2.99 7.56
N LEU A 71 -0.54 -3.04 6.23
CA LEU A 71 -0.83 -1.91 5.34
C LEU A 71 -2.32 -1.52 5.39
N LEU A 72 -3.24 -2.50 5.47
CA LEU A 72 -4.68 -2.28 5.54
C LEU A 72 -5.17 -1.96 6.95
N GLY A 73 -4.57 -2.57 7.97
CA GLY A 73 -4.95 -2.35 9.38
C GLY A 73 -4.80 -0.90 9.81
N GLY A 74 -3.91 -0.15 9.15
CA GLY A 74 -3.64 1.24 9.48
C GLY A 74 -3.11 1.39 10.90
N THR A 75 -2.79 2.62 11.27
CA THR A 75 -2.46 2.95 12.66
C THR A 75 -3.73 3.32 13.41
N CYS A 76 -4.23 2.42 14.26
CA CYS A 76 -5.22 2.77 15.28
C CYS A 76 -4.72 3.79 16.34
N CYS A 77 -3.50 4.32 16.19
CA CYS A 77 -2.84 5.14 17.22
C CYS A 77 -2.81 6.65 16.94
N ASN A 78 -3.70 7.20 16.12
CA ASN A 78 -3.96 8.65 16.12
C ASN A 78 -5.24 9.04 16.89
N CYS A 79 -5.70 8.17 17.79
CA CYS A 79 -6.64 8.57 18.82
C CYS A 79 -5.79 9.30 19.90
N PRO A 80 -5.88 10.63 20.05
CA PRO A 80 -5.33 11.27 21.24
C PRO A 80 -6.06 10.65 22.43
N ILE A 81 -5.32 9.89 23.24
CA ILE A 81 -5.77 9.49 24.55
C ILE A 81 -5.84 10.82 25.32
N ASN A 82 -7.04 11.36 25.43
CA ASN A 82 -7.34 12.50 26.28
C ASN A 82 -7.59 12.00 27.70
#